data_AF-A0AAN4YIL2-F1
#
_entry.id   AF-A0AAN4YIL2-F1
#
_cell.length_a   1.000
_cell.length_b   1.000
_cell.length_c   1.000
_cell.angle_alpha   90.00
_cell.angle_beta   90.00
_cell.angle_gamma   90.00
#
_symmetry.space_group_name_H-M   'P 1'
#
loop_
_entity.id
_entity.type
_entity.pdbx_description
1 polymer ?
#
loop_
_entity_poly.entity_id
_entity_poly.type
_entity_poly.pdbx_seq_one_letter_code
_entity_poly.pdbx_strand_id
1 'polypeptide(L)'
;MKFLGDIQVQLDEVTCLGIAELLKSPSMGEFTREGFLNGWRAVGCDSIDKMVAHADNLRSRIPTQPDLFRRVYRYTFPLCRMQGQRNLQFEIAAEQWKLFFTPDKGGVQWETETTPWLDWWIEFMEERGKKPVNKDLWEQVEVFMRKTLDDERFGWWSADGAWPGALDDFVVWVQKKRGDNMEVE
;
A
#
# COMPACT_ATOMS: atom_id res chain seq x y z
N MET A 1 9.08 -11.60 16.78
CA MET A 1 9.70 -10.37 17.33
C MET A 1 9.05 -10.04 18.66
N LYS A 2 9.76 -10.17 19.78
CA LYS A 2 9.17 -9.94 21.13
C LYS A 2 8.60 -8.53 21.28
N PHE A 3 9.34 -7.53 20.81
CA PHE A 3 8.98 -6.12 20.93
C PHE A 3 7.61 -5.76 20.32
N LEU A 4 7.32 -6.21 19.08
CA LEU A 4 6.04 -5.91 18.43
C LEU A 4 4.86 -6.50 19.23
N GLY A 5 5.04 -7.69 19.80
CA GLY A 5 4.06 -8.28 20.72
C GLY A 5 3.90 -7.47 22.02
N ASP A 6 4.99 -6.96 22.58
CA ASP A 6 4.96 -6.12 23.79
C ASP A 6 4.17 -4.82 23.58
N ILE A 7 4.20 -4.26 22.36
CA ILE A 7 3.39 -3.09 21.96
C ILE A 7 2.04 -3.45 21.31
N GLN A 8 1.64 -4.72 21.40
CA GLN A 8 0.38 -5.26 20.87
C GLN A 8 0.20 -5.08 19.36
N VAL A 9 1.29 -5.08 18.58
CA VAL A 9 1.29 -4.98 17.13
C VAL A 9 1.49 -6.36 16.50
N GLN A 10 0.56 -6.75 15.63
CA GLN A 10 0.63 -7.96 14.82
C GLN A 10 1.54 -7.75 13.59
N LEU A 11 2.12 -8.82 13.06
CA LEU A 11 2.99 -8.72 11.88
C LEU A 11 2.21 -8.52 10.58
N ASP A 12 0.93 -8.91 10.58
CA ASP A 12 0.02 -8.88 9.45
C ASP A 12 -0.98 -7.72 9.54
N GLU A 13 -0.58 -6.57 10.11
CA GLU A 13 -1.38 -5.33 10.10
C GLU A 13 -0.59 -4.14 9.56
N VAL A 14 -1.29 -3.16 8.97
CA VAL A 14 -0.66 -1.95 8.41
C VAL A 14 0.06 -1.13 9.48
N THR A 15 -0.40 -1.19 10.73
CA THR A 15 0.27 -0.58 11.89
C THR A 15 1.72 -1.04 12.03
N CYS A 16 2.02 -2.30 11.73
CA CYS A 16 3.39 -2.81 11.76
C CYS A 16 4.30 -2.05 10.80
N LEU A 17 3.80 -1.74 9.61
CA LEU A 17 4.50 -0.94 8.61
C LEU A 17 4.62 0.52 9.04
N GLY A 18 3.60 1.05 9.74
CA GLY A 18 3.65 2.38 10.37
C GLY A 18 4.75 2.49 11.43
N ILE A 19 4.89 1.47 12.28
CA ILE A 19 5.98 1.37 13.25
C ILE A 19 7.34 1.23 12.53
N ALA A 20 7.43 0.42 11.48
CA ALA A 20 8.65 0.29 10.69
C ALA A 20 9.09 1.62 10.05
N GLU A 21 8.15 2.41 9.55
CA GLU A 21 8.38 3.75 8.99
C GLU A 21 8.85 4.75 10.07
N LEU A 22 8.20 4.75 11.24
CA LEU A 22 8.55 5.59 12.38
C LEU A 22 9.98 5.31 12.85
N LEU A 23 10.33 4.03 13.00
CA LEU A 23 11.62 3.58 13.54
C LEU A 23 12.72 3.47 12.47
N LYS A 24 12.43 3.89 11.22
CA LYS A 24 13.37 3.84 10.08
C LYS A 24 14.00 2.46 9.91
N SER A 25 13.15 1.43 9.95
CA SER A 25 13.54 0.03 9.78
C SER A 25 14.21 -0.19 8.41
N PRO A 26 15.44 -0.74 8.35
CA PRO A 26 16.17 -0.90 7.10
C PRO A 26 15.67 -2.08 6.25
N SER A 27 15.05 -3.07 6.88
CA SER A 27 14.53 -4.28 6.25
C SER A 27 13.42 -4.88 7.13
N MET A 28 12.57 -5.71 6.54
CA MET A 28 11.44 -6.31 7.27
C MET A 28 11.91 -7.04 8.53
N GLY A 29 11.47 -6.55 9.69
CA GLY A 29 11.74 -7.18 10.97
C GLY A 29 13.06 -6.83 11.65
N GLU A 30 13.79 -5.84 11.12
CA GLU A 30 15.01 -5.32 11.72
C GLU A 30 14.81 -3.89 12.25
N PHE A 31 15.37 -3.60 13.41
CA PHE A 31 15.42 -2.23 13.96
C PHE A 31 16.86 -1.90 14.36
N THR A 32 17.35 -0.75 13.88
CA THR A 32 18.62 -0.20 14.38
C THR A 32 18.38 0.47 15.73
N ARG A 33 19.39 0.46 16.62
CA ARG A 33 19.29 1.15 17.91
C ARG A 33 18.98 2.64 17.72
N GLU A 34 19.62 3.27 16.74
CA GLU A 34 19.44 4.69 16.42
C GLU A 34 18.01 4.98 15.95
N GLY A 35 17.51 4.23 14.95
CA GLY A 35 16.15 4.38 14.45
C GLY A 35 15.09 4.13 15.51
N PHE A 36 15.29 3.11 16.34
CA PHE A 36 14.42 2.79 17.47
C PHE A 36 14.33 3.94 18.48
N LEU A 37 15.46 4.46 18.96
CA LEU A 37 15.49 5.51 19.97
C LEU A 37 14.99 6.85 19.41
N ASN A 38 15.40 7.21 18.19
CA ASN A 38 15.03 8.47 17.57
C ASN A 38 13.55 8.51 17.21
N GLY A 39 13.01 7.42 16.63
CA GLY A 39 11.60 7.33 16.25
C GLY A 39 10.67 7.49 17.45
N TRP A 40 10.90 6.72 18.52
CA TRP A 40 10.08 6.82 19.73
C TRP A 40 10.21 8.16 20.44
N ARG A 41 11.43 8.74 20.50
CA ARG A 41 11.65 10.08 21.03
C ARG A 41 10.89 11.15 20.23
N ALA A 42 10.85 11.04 18.90
CA ALA A 42 10.19 12.01 18.03
C ALA A 42 8.67 12.09 18.28
N VAL A 43 8.06 11.01 18.79
CA VAL A 43 6.63 10.95 19.15
C VAL A 43 6.39 10.97 20.66
N GLY A 44 7.40 11.32 21.46
CA GLY A 44 7.28 11.45 22.92
C GLY A 44 6.95 10.15 23.66
N CYS A 45 7.26 9.00 23.08
CA CYS A 45 7.00 7.69 23.67
C CYS A 45 8.28 7.15 24.33
N ASP A 46 8.26 7.02 25.65
CA ASP A 46 9.40 6.59 26.49
C ASP A 46 9.10 5.33 27.32
N SER A 47 7.92 4.74 27.13
CA SER A 47 7.40 3.59 27.87
C SER A 47 6.54 2.72 26.94
N ILE A 48 6.43 1.42 27.26
CA ILE A 48 5.63 0.47 26.48
C ILE A 48 4.17 0.94 26.38
N ASP A 49 3.56 1.42 27.46
CA ASP A 49 2.17 1.90 27.44
C ASP A 49 1.94 3.04 26.44
N LYS A 50 2.89 3.99 26.35
CA LYS A 50 2.83 5.06 25.35
C LYS A 50 3.01 4.52 23.92
N MET A 51 3.86 3.50 23.73
CA MET A 51 4.05 2.86 22.43
C MET A 51 2.81 2.09 21.98
N VAL A 52 2.11 1.40 22.89
CA VAL A 52 0.80 0.76 22.64
C VAL A 52 -0.22 1.81 22.22
N ALA A 53 -0.36 2.88 23.02
CA ALA A 53 -1.29 3.97 22.71
C ALA A 53 -0.97 4.64 21.35
N HIS A 54 0.31 4.74 21.00
CA HIS A 54 0.74 5.25 19.69
C HIS A 54 0.37 4.28 18.56
N ALA A 55 0.55 2.97 18.75
CA ALA A 55 0.11 1.97 17.78
C ALA A 55 -1.40 2.02 17.54
N ASP A 56 -2.21 2.17 18.60
CA ASP A 56 -3.67 2.36 18.49
C ASP A 56 -4.03 3.67 17.76
N ASN A 57 -3.27 4.73 18.00
CA ASN A 57 -3.42 5.97 17.27
C ASN A 57 -3.10 5.80 15.77
N LEU A 58 -2.08 5.01 15.43
CA LEU A 58 -1.75 4.69 14.03
C LEU A 58 -2.87 3.86 13.38
N ARG A 59 -3.41 2.84 14.06
CA ARG A 59 -4.54 2.03 13.56
C ARG A 59 -5.73 2.87 13.13
N SER A 60 -6.09 3.87 13.92
CA SER A 60 -7.23 4.75 13.63
C SER A 60 -6.92 5.79 12.55
N ARG A 61 -5.68 6.28 12.49
CA ARG A 61 -5.29 7.38 11.59
C ARG A 61 -4.86 6.94 10.21
N ILE A 62 -4.16 5.81 10.07
CA ILE A 62 -3.68 5.34 8.76
C ILE A 62 -4.80 5.27 7.72
N PRO A 63 -5.97 4.65 7.98
CA PRO A 63 -7.04 4.57 6.98
C PRO A 63 -7.73 5.92 6.73
N THR A 64 -7.65 6.87 7.66
CA THR A 64 -8.40 8.14 7.61
C THR A 64 -7.54 9.36 7.24
N GLN A 65 -6.21 9.25 7.23
CA GLN A 65 -5.28 10.34 6.92
C GLN A 65 -4.45 10.01 5.67
N PRO A 66 -4.85 10.53 4.48
CA PRO A 66 -4.21 10.21 3.21
C PRO A 66 -2.69 10.39 3.19
N ASP A 67 -2.18 11.46 3.81
CA ASP A 67 -0.74 11.71 3.85
C ASP A 67 0.03 10.75 4.75
N LEU A 68 -0.58 10.29 5.84
CA LEU A 68 0.02 9.25 6.69
C LEU A 68 0.03 7.91 5.93
N PHE A 69 -1.10 7.52 5.36
CA PHE A 69 -1.21 6.32 4.52
C PHE A 69 -0.12 6.31 3.45
N ARG A 70 0.00 7.42 2.68
CA ARG A 70 0.97 7.54 1.61
C ARG A 70 2.41 7.39 2.07
N ARG A 71 2.79 7.98 3.22
CA ARG A 71 4.15 7.83 3.75
C ARG A 71 4.45 6.37 4.10
N VAL A 72 3.54 5.69 4.80
CA VAL A 72 3.69 4.29 5.21
C VAL A 72 3.71 3.35 3.98
N TYR A 73 2.78 3.55 3.05
CA TYR A 73 2.70 2.81 1.81
C TYR A 73 3.98 2.92 0.95
N ARG A 74 4.50 4.13 0.77
CA ARG A 74 5.75 4.36 0.03
C ARG A 74 6.97 3.78 0.74
N TYR A 75 7.00 3.82 2.08
CA TYR A 75 8.07 3.23 2.88
C TYR A 75 8.11 1.69 2.78
N THR A 76 6.97 1.06 2.51
CA THR A 76 6.86 -0.40 2.43
C THR A 76 7.58 -0.98 1.21
N PHE A 77 7.63 -0.25 0.09
CA PHE A 77 8.32 -0.72 -1.11
C PHE A 77 9.80 -1.08 -0.87
N PRO A 78 10.66 -0.18 -0.34
CA PRO A 78 12.04 -0.55 -0.04
C PRO A 78 12.16 -1.57 1.10
N LEU A 79 11.19 -1.65 2.03
CA LEU A 79 11.19 -2.61 3.14
C LEU A 79 10.98 -4.06 2.67
N CYS A 80 10.11 -4.25 1.68
CA CYS A 80 9.77 -5.55 1.11
C CYS A 80 10.69 -5.98 -0.04
N ARG A 81 11.49 -5.06 -0.58
CA ARG A 81 12.39 -5.34 -1.71
C ARG A 81 13.70 -5.97 -1.22
N MET A 82 14.07 -7.12 -1.78
CA MET A 82 15.36 -7.75 -1.51
C MET A 82 16.54 -6.81 -1.82
N GLN A 83 17.62 -6.92 -1.04
CA GLN A 83 18.82 -6.12 -1.24
C GLN A 83 19.39 -6.34 -2.65
N GLY A 84 19.75 -5.26 -3.34
CA GLY A 84 20.29 -5.30 -4.71
C GLY A 84 19.24 -5.38 -5.83
N GLN A 85 17.98 -5.73 -5.54
CA GLN A 85 16.90 -5.73 -6.55
C GLN A 85 16.37 -4.31 -6.80
N ARG A 86 15.83 -4.02 -7.98
CA ARG A 86 15.16 -2.72 -8.24
C ARG A 86 13.64 -2.80 -8.13
N ASN A 87 13.09 -4.00 -8.30
CA ASN A 87 11.65 -4.26 -8.37
C ASN A 87 11.24 -5.21 -7.23
N LEU A 88 9.96 -5.13 -6.88
CA LEU A 88 9.29 -6.05 -5.99
C LEU A 88 8.72 -7.23 -6.79
N GLN A 89 8.80 -8.44 -6.24
CA GLN A 89 8.13 -9.61 -6.82
C GLN A 89 6.62 -9.43 -6.74
N PHE A 90 5.89 -9.93 -7.74
CA PHE A 90 4.44 -9.78 -7.80
C PHE A 90 3.76 -10.35 -6.54
N GLU A 91 4.17 -11.54 -6.10
CA GLU A 91 3.57 -12.21 -4.94
C GLU A 91 3.68 -11.34 -3.68
N ILE A 92 4.83 -10.69 -3.48
CA ILE A 92 5.01 -9.78 -2.34
C ILE A 92 4.17 -8.52 -2.53
N ALA A 93 4.16 -7.93 -3.72
CA ALA A 93 3.34 -6.74 -4.01
C ALA A 93 1.85 -7.01 -3.80
N ALA A 94 1.34 -8.17 -4.24
CA ALA A 94 -0.04 -8.58 -4.07
C ALA A 94 -0.42 -8.73 -2.60
N GLU A 95 0.40 -9.39 -1.78
CA GLU A 95 0.13 -9.50 -0.34
C GLU A 95 0.15 -8.14 0.36
N GLN A 96 1.05 -7.23 -0.03
CA GLN A 96 1.05 -5.88 0.52
C GLN A 96 -0.16 -5.07 0.04
N TRP A 97 -0.58 -5.19 -1.22
CA TRP A 97 -1.80 -4.53 -1.70
C TRP A 97 -3.04 -5.04 -0.97
N LYS A 98 -3.16 -6.35 -0.72
CA LYS A 98 -4.23 -6.89 0.13
C LYS A 98 -4.22 -6.23 1.49
N LEU A 99 -3.07 -6.21 2.17
CA LEU A 99 -2.93 -5.61 3.48
C LEU A 99 -3.31 -4.12 3.53
N PHE A 100 -2.90 -3.34 2.53
CA PHE A 100 -3.16 -1.90 2.47
C PHE A 100 -4.55 -1.54 1.96
N PHE A 101 -5.17 -2.43 1.18
CA PHE A 101 -6.40 -2.15 0.46
C PHE A 101 -7.61 -2.98 0.94
N THR A 102 -7.50 -3.58 2.12
CA THR A 102 -8.62 -4.17 2.88
C THR A 102 -8.70 -3.60 4.31
N PRO A 103 -9.92 -3.39 4.87
CA PRO A 103 -10.07 -2.78 6.20
C PRO A 103 -9.67 -3.68 7.37
N ASP A 104 -9.74 -5.01 7.21
CA ASP A 104 -9.62 -6.00 8.29
C ASP A 104 -8.28 -5.90 9.05
N LYS A 105 -7.23 -5.42 8.37
CA LYS A 105 -5.88 -5.25 8.93
C LYS A 105 -5.41 -3.79 8.97
N GLY A 106 -6.33 -2.84 8.91
CA GLY A 106 -6.05 -1.40 9.02
C GLY A 106 -5.73 -0.70 7.70
N GLY A 107 -6.04 -1.34 6.57
CA GLY A 107 -5.98 -0.74 5.24
C GLY A 107 -7.22 0.09 4.89
N VAL A 108 -7.30 0.52 3.63
CA VAL A 108 -8.40 1.29 3.05
C VAL A 108 -9.15 0.42 2.07
N GLN A 109 -10.47 0.28 2.21
CA GLN A 109 -11.28 -0.49 1.28
C GLN A 109 -11.12 0.03 -0.16
N TRP A 110 -10.53 -0.77 -1.05
CA TRP A 110 -10.45 -0.48 -2.47
C TRP A 110 -11.47 -1.28 -3.26
N GLU A 111 -12.72 -0.89 -3.09
CA GLU A 111 -13.88 -1.38 -3.81
C GLU A 111 -14.98 -0.31 -3.75
N THR A 112 -16.00 -0.52 -4.56
CA THR A 112 -17.17 0.33 -4.69
C THR A 112 -18.40 -0.57 -4.87
N GLU A 113 -19.60 -0.01 -4.89
CA GLU A 113 -20.82 -0.81 -5.09
C GLU A 113 -20.78 -1.62 -6.39
N THR A 114 -20.13 -1.07 -7.42
CA THR A 114 -20.13 -1.65 -8.76
C THR A 114 -18.81 -2.30 -9.17
N THR A 115 -17.73 -2.12 -8.41
CA THR A 115 -16.40 -2.60 -8.83
C THR A 115 -15.51 -3.04 -7.67
N PRO A 116 -15.10 -4.32 -7.64
CA PRO A 116 -14.14 -4.86 -6.68
C PRO A 116 -12.71 -4.57 -7.16
N TRP A 117 -12.26 -3.32 -7.01
CA TRP A 117 -11.03 -2.82 -7.63
C TRP A 117 -9.77 -3.61 -7.28
N LEU A 118 -9.58 -3.95 -6.00
CA LEU A 118 -8.41 -4.73 -5.57
C LEU A 118 -8.36 -6.10 -6.26
N ASP A 119 -9.47 -6.83 -6.27
CA ASP A 119 -9.55 -8.16 -6.87
C ASP A 119 -9.26 -8.09 -8.37
N TRP A 120 -9.86 -7.12 -9.05
CA TRP A 120 -9.64 -6.88 -10.48
C TRP A 120 -8.20 -6.49 -10.79
N TRP A 121 -7.57 -5.66 -9.95
CA TRP A 121 -6.17 -5.29 -10.11
C TRP A 121 -5.23 -6.50 -9.97
N ILE A 122 -5.48 -7.36 -8.97
CA ILE A 122 -4.69 -8.59 -8.77
C ILE A 122 -4.89 -9.54 -9.95
N GLU A 123 -6.13 -9.81 -10.35
CA GLU A 123 -6.46 -10.68 -11.49
C GLU A 123 -5.76 -10.21 -12.77
N PHE A 124 -5.86 -8.92 -13.09
CA PHE A 124 -5.18 -8.33 -14.23
C PHE A 124 -3.66 -8.48 -14.17
N MET A 125 -3.06 -8.28 -13.00
CA MET A 125 -1.61 -8.46 -12.80
C MET A 125 -1.17 -9.92 -12.97
N GLU A 126 -2.04 -10.88 -12.62
CA GLU A 126 -1.82 -12.31 -12.88
C GLU A 126 -1.91 -12.64 -14.38
N GLU A 127 -2.93 -12.15 -15.07
CA GLU A 127 -3.14 -12.37 -16.51
C GLU A 127 -1.97 -11.83 -17.36
N ARG A 128 -1.38 -10.71 -16.97
CA ARG A 128 -0.17 -10.17 -17.65
C ARG A 128 1.12 -10.91 -17.33
N GLY A 129 1.04 -12.03 -16.61
CA GLY A 129 2.17 -12.91 -16.30
C GLY A 129 2.94 -12.53 -15.05
N LYS A 130 2.29 -11.95 -14.03
CA LYS A 130 2.88 -11.68 -12.70
C LYS A 130 4.17 -10.86 -12.77
N LYS A 131 4.18 -9.84 -13.62
CA LYS A 131 5.37 -9.02 -13.86
C LYS A 131 5.83 -8.32 -12.56
N PRO A 132 7.15 -8.20 -12.31
CA PRO A 132 7.67 -7.47 -11.16
C PRO A 132 7.21 -6.01 -11.13
N VAL A 133 6.98 -5.49 -9.92
CA VAL A 133 6.49 -4.13 -9.67
C VAL A 133 7.67 -3.20 -9.39
N ASN A 134 7.85 -2.17 -10.22
CA ASN A 134 8.86 -1.14 -9.97
C ASN A 134 8.32 -0.08 -8.99
N LYS A 135 9.21 0.81 -8.52
CA LYS A 135 8.83 1.85 -7.54
C LYS A 135 7.75 2.78 -8.06
N ASP A 136 7.84 3.19 -9.32
CA ASP A 136 6.89 4.14 -9.92
C ASP A 136 5.48 3.53 -9.98
N LEU A 137 5.34 2.32 -10.52
CA LEU A 137 4.06 1.60 -10.53
C LEU A 137 3.49 1.43 -9.12
N TRP A 138 4.32 1.01 -8.15
CA TRP A 138 3.89 0.91 -6.76
C TRP A 138 3.28 2.23 -6.27
N GLU A 139 4.02 3.34 -6.38
CA GLU A 139 3.55 4.64 -5.91
C GLU A 139 2.29 5.12 -6.64
N GLN A 140 2.17 4.85 -7.95
CA GLN A 140 1.03 5.27 -8.75
C GLN A 140 -0.23 4.44 -8.50
N VAL A 141 -0.12 3.19 -8.04
CA VAL A 141 -1.29 2.39 -7.64
C VAL A 141 -2.05 3.05 -6.48
N GLU A 142 -1.37 3.69 -5.52
CA GLU A 142 -2.05 4.43 -4.44
C GLU A 142 -2.82 5.65 -4.96
N VAL A 143 -2.26 6.35 -5.95
CA VAL A 143 -2.92 7.51 -6.57
C VAL A 143 -4.12 7.05 -7.39
N PHE A 144 -3.96 5.98 -8.16
CA PHE A 144 -5.00 5.35 -8.96
C PHE A 144 -6.14 4.83 -8.08
N MET A 145 -5.82 4.18 -6.96
CA MET A 145 -6.80 3.75 -5.97
C MET A 145 -7.68 4.91 -5.51
N ARG A 146 -7.10 6.05 -5.14
CA ARG A 146 -7.90 7.22 -4.72
C ARG A 146 -8.78 7.76 -5.84
N LYS A 147 -8.20 7.91 -7.04
CA LYS A 147 -8.94 8.45 -8.18
C LYS A 147 -10.10 7.56 -8.62
N THR A 148 -9.96 6.24 -8.52
CA THR A 148 -11.05 5.29 -8.81
C THR A 148 -12.16 5.33 -7.76
N LEU A 149 -11.85 5.65 -6.50
CA LEU A 149 -12.87 5.87 -5.47
C LEU A 149 -13.59 7.22 -5.64
N ASP A 150 -12.91 8.24 -6.16
CA ASP A 150 -13.53 9.54 -6.46
C ASP A 150 -14.42 9.49 -7.72
N ASP A 151 -13.97 8.80 -8.76
CA ASP A 151 -14.69 8.58 -10.02
C ASP A 151 -14.28 7.25 -10.68
N GLU A 152 -15.19 6.28 -10.63
CA GLU A 152 -15.03 4.95 -11.20
C GLU A 152 -15.11 4.89 -12.73
N ARG A 153 -15.57 5.96 -13.39
CA ARG A 153 -15.74 6.01 -14.86
C ARG A 153 -14.50 6.54 -15.57
N PHE A 154 -13.41 6.77 -14.84
CA PHE A 154 -12.13 7.22 -15.37
C PHE A 154 -12.18 8.57 -16.09
N GLY A 155 -13.08 9.49 -15.71
CA GLY A 155 -13.15 10.84 -16.30
C GLY A 155 -11.89 11.69 -16.09
N TRP A 156 -11.03 11.26 -15.17
CA TRP A 156 -9.72 11.85 -14.88
C TRP A 156 -8.56 11.21 -15.66
N TRP A 157 -8.79 10.13 -16.40
CA TRP A 157 -7.76 9.38 -17.12
C TRP A 157 -7.71 9.79 -18.60
N SER A 158 -6.51 9.69 -19.19
CA SER A 158 -6.26 9.84 -20.63
C SER A 158 -5.08 8.95 -21.00
N ALA A 159 -5.14 8.31 -22.16
CA ALA A 159 -4.08 7.44 -22.67
C ALA A 159 -2.76 8.19 -22.96
N ASP A 160 -2.82 9.51 -23.18
CA ASP A 160 -1.64 10.38 -23.32
C ASP A 160 -1.12 10.90 -21.96
N GLY A 161 -1.71 10.43 -20.86
CA GLY A 161 -1.31 10.78 -19.51
C GLY A 161 0.05 10.20 -19.10
N ALA A 162 0.57 10.67 -17.98
CA ALA A 162 1.85 10.20 -17.43
C ALA A 162 1.71 9.00 -16.49
N TRP A 163 0.74 8.11 -16.74
CA TRP A 163 0.56 6.91 -15.96
C TRP A 163 1.59 5.83 -16.37
N PRO A 164 1.98 4.93 -15.45
CA PRO A 164 2.66 3.71 -15.84
C PRO A 164 1.77 2.91 -16.79
N GLY A 165 2.33 2.40 -17.89
CA GLY A 165 1.54 1.67 -18.89
C GLY A 165 0.75 0.47 -18.34
N ALA A 166 1.15 -0.10 -17.19
CA ALA A 166 0.36 -1.11 -16.51
C ALA A 166 -0.99 -0.61 -15.99
N LEU A 167 -1.08 0.65 -15.56
CA LEU A 167 -2.34 1.27 -15.15
C LEU A 167 -3.18 1.69 -16.37
N ASP A 168 -2.55 2.14 -17.47
CA ASP A 168 -3.27 2.40 -18.72
C ASP A 168 -3.90 1.13 -19.29
N ASP A 169 -3.12 0.04 -19.37
CA ASP A 169 -3.61 -1.28 -19.76
C ASP A 169 -4.76 -1.76 -18.83
N PHE A 170 -4.72 -1.40 -17.54
CA PHE A 170 -5.74 -1.80 -16.57
C PHE A 170 -7.06 -1.08 -16.81
N VAL A 171 -7.03 0.20 -17.16
CA VAL A 171 -8.24 0.95 -17.53
C VAL A 171 -8.94 0.28 -18.72
N VAL A 172 -8.18 -0.06 -19.76
CA VAL A 172 -8.71 -0.75 -20.95
C VAL A 172 -9.28 -2.13 -20.58
N TRP A 173 -8.57 -2.88 -19.72
CA TRP A 173 -9.03 -4.17 -19.23
C TRP A 173 -10.36 -4.06 -18.46
N VAL A 174 -10.50 -3.04 -17.61
CA VAL A 174 -11.72 -2.78 -16.83
C VAL A 174 -12.90 -2.42 -17.73
N GLN A 175 -12.70 -1.53 -18.71
CA GLN A 175 -13.74 -1.15 -19.68
C GLN A 175 -14.25 -2.38 -20.45
N LYS A 176 -13.32 -3.21 -20.95
CA LYS A 176 -13.67 -4.48 -21.60
C LYS A 176 -14.45 -5.41 -20.66
N LYS A 177 -14.04 -5.51 -19.40
CA LYS A 177 -14.70 -6.37 -18.40
C LYS A 177 -16.10 -5.90 -18.04
N ARG A 178 -16.36 -4.59 -18.06
CA ARG A 178 -17.69 -3.99 -17.89
C ARG A 178 -18.59 -4.14 -19.12
N GLY A 179 -18.04 -4.57 -20.26
CA GLY A 179 -18.78 -4.63 -21.53
C GLY A 179 -18.92 -3.25 -22.19
N ASP A 180 -18.12 -2.27 -21.76
CA ASP A 180 -18.00 -0.98 -22.43
C ASP A 180 -17.26 -1.25 -23.74
N ASN A 181 -17.99 -1.50 -24.83
CA ASN A 181 -17.40 -1.61 -26.16
C ASN A 181 -16.69 -0.29 -26.47
N MET A 182 -15.35 -0.31 -26.45
CA MET A 182 -14.57 0.68 -27.18
C MET A 182 -14.80 0.40 -28.67
N GLU A 183 -15.83 1.02 -29.23
CA GLU A 183 -15.82 1.33 -30.66
C GLU A 183 -14.65 2.30 -30.87
N VAL A 184 -13.49 1.72 -31.17
CA VAL A 184 -12.37 2.48 -31.71
C VAL A 184 -12.71 2.71 -33.17
N GLU A 185 -13.25 3.89 -33.49
CA GLU A 185 -13.24 4.43 -34.86
C GLU A 185 -11.80 4.67 -35.34
#